data_AF-A0A1R4IGW8-F1
#
_entry.id   AF-A0A1R4IGW8-F1
#
_cell.length_a   1.000
_cell.length_b   1.000
_cell.length_c   1.000
_cell.angle_alpha   90.00
_cell.angle_beta   90.00
_cell.angle_gamma   90.00
#
_symmetry.space_group_name_H-M   'P 1'
#
loop_
_entity.id
_entity.type
_entity.pdbx_description
1 polymer ?
#
loop_
_entity_poly.entity_id
_entity_poly.type
_entity_poly.pdbx_seq_one_letter_code
_entity_poly.pdbx_strand_id
1 'polypeptide(L)'
;MRINMSRWLIAVASIAIIGCSSGNKDEMYGSGYIVVNEHAWNESYTTPYPFTVPEGEIGCASNPAFGREVYFHPKGYTDESYVGTPLNKSAVDGLKLGRLTPNVPYSVKEGADLSEAVQIGLKVCYEQEDELANY
;
A
#
# COMPACT_ATOMS: atom_id res chain seq x y z
N MET A 1 25.86 61.17 39.77
CA MET A 1 24.76 60.28 39.36
C MET A 1 25.29 59.40 38.22
N ARG A 2 25.53 58.10 38.48
CA ARG A 2 26.17 57.17 37.53
C ARG A 2 25.12 56.64 36.57
N ILE A 3 25.29 56.89 35.27
CA ILE A 3 24.40 56.37 34.21
C ILE A 3 24.90 54.96 33.85
N ASN A 4 24.03 53.98 34.04
CA ASN A 4 24.31 52.55 33.92
C ASN A 4 24.15 52.12 32.44
N MET A 5 25.24 51.63 31.84
CA MET A 5 25.26 51.03 30.50
C MET A 5 24.62 49.63 30.57
N SER A 6 23.43 49.49 30.01
CA SER A 6 22.81 48.19 29.74
C SER A 6 22.61 48.07 28.23
N ARG A 7 23.62 47.51 27.56
CA ARG A 7 23.56 47.09 26.15
C ARG A 7 22.63 45.89 26.07
N TRP A 8 21.39 46.11 25.64
CA TRP A 8 20.50 45.02 25.24
C TRP A 8 20.84 44.61 23.80
N LEU A 9 21.50 43.45 23.68
CA LEU A 9 21.74 42.76 22.42
C LEU A 9 20.42 42.16 21.94
N ILE A 10 19.91 42.64 20.81
CA ILE A 10 18.77 42.03 20.11
C ILE A 10 19.32 40.80 19.38
N ALA A 11 19.11 39.62 19.94
CA ALA A 11 19.36 38.36 19.26
C ALA A 11 18.17 38.06 18.33
N VAL A 12 18.36 38.24 17.03
CA VAL A 12 17.39 37.83 16.01
C VAL A 12 17.49 36.32 15.85
N ALA A 13 16.58 35.59 16.47
CA ALA A 13 16.44 34.15 16.26
C ALA A 13 15.71 33.92 14.93
N SER A 14 16.46 33.62 13.88
CA SER A 14 15.92 33.18 12.60
C SER A 14 15.34 31.77 12.77
N ILE A 15 14.03 31.65 12.96
CA ILE A 15 13.33 30.36 12.93
C ILE A 15 13.36 29.89 11.48
N ALA A 16 14.27 28.97 11.17
CA ALA A 16 14.24 28.23 9.93
C ALA A 16 12.96 27.38 9.94
N ILE A 17 11.97 27.78 9.13
CA ILE A 17 10.82 26.95 8.82
C ILE A 17 11.37 25.82 7.97
N ILE A 18 11.64 24.67 8.60
CA ILE A 18 11.82 23.41 7.88
C ILE A 18 10.44 23.14 7.28
N GLY A 19 10.27 23.49 6.01
CA GLY A 19 9.12 23.04 5.24
C GLY A 19 9.17 21.51 5.25
N CYS A 20 8.20 20.87 5.89
CA CYS A 20 7.91 19.48 5.65
C CYS A 20 7.67 19.35 4.15
N SER A 21 8.68 18.86 3.42
CA SER A 21 8.47 18.39 2.06
C SER A 21 7.48 17.25 2.22
N SER A 22 6.22 17.49 1.84
CA SER A 22 5.29 16.42 1.54
C SER A 22 5.87 15.70 0.34
N GLY A 23 6.79 14.76 0.59
CA GLY A 23 7.11 13.75 -0.38
C GLY A 23 5.78 13.13 -0.74
N ASN A 24 5.43 13.18 -2.03
CA ASN A 24 4.28 12.50 -2.61
C ASN A 24 4.41 11.01 -2.33
N LYS A 25 4.03 10.62 -1.12
CA LYS A 25 3.50 9.30 -0.82
C LYS A 25 2.04 9.50 -1.14
N ASP A 26 1.63 9.03 -2.32
CA ASP A 26 0.20 8.83 -2.54
C ASP A 26 -0.30 8.08 -1.32
N GLU A 27 -1.11 8.77 -0.52
CA GLU A 27 -1.60 8.34 0.78
C GLU A 27 -2.60 7.21 0.55
N MET A 28 -2.09 6.02 0.22
CA MET A 28 -2.86 4.80 0.34
C MET A 28 -2.57 4.23 1.73
N TYR A 29 -3.54 4.44 2.61
CA TYR A 29 -3.43 4.14 4.02
C TYR A 29 -3.22 2.64 4.26
N GLY A 30 -2.05 2.30 4.83
CA GLY A 30 -1.90 1.13 5.71
C GLY A 30 -1.41 -0.18 5.11
N SER A 31 -1.12 -0.27 3.81
CA SER A 31 -0.57 -1.51 3.25
C SER A 31 0.39 -1.30 2.10
N GLY A 32 1.47 -2.08 2.12
CA GLY A 32 2.33 -2.21 0.96
C GLY A 32 1.54 -2.80 -0.22
N TYR A 33 1.90 -2.38 -1.42
CA TYR A 33 1.40 -2.94 -2.67
C TYR A 33 2.55 -3.09 -3.67
N ILE A 34 2.29 -3.85 -4.74
CA ILE A 34 3.15 -3.91 -5.91
C ILE A 34 2.32 -3.67 -7.17
N VAL A 35 2.85 -2.85 -8.08
CA VAL A 35 2.27 -2.66 -9.42
C VAL A 35 2.64 -3.86 -10.29
N VAL A 36 1.65 -4.44 -10.94
CA VAL A 36 1.80 -5.57 -11.86
C VAL A 36 1.29 -5.19 -13.24
N ASN A 37 2.01 -5.61 -14.27
CA ASN A 37 1.67 -5.33 -15.66
C ASN A 37 1.82 -6.59 -16.52
N GLU A 38 0.87 -6.83 -17.42
CA GLU A 38 0.83 -8.00 -18.29
C GLU A 38 2.07 -8.14 -19.18
N HIS A 39 2.62 -7.03 -19.67
CA HIS A 39 3.78 -7.04 -20.56
C HIS A 39 5.06 -7.47 -19.85
N ALA A 40 5.26 -7.02 -18.61
CA ALA A 40 6.46 -7.29 -17.82
C ALA A 40 6.34 -8.58 -16.96
N TRP A 41 5.14 -9.14 -16.82
CA TRP A 41 4.89 -10.26 -15.91
C TRP A 41 5.80 -11.47 -16.18
N ASN A 42 5.87 -11.90 -17.44
CA ASN A 42 6.66 -13.07 -17.83
C ASN A 42 8.18 -12.85 -17.77
N GLU A 43 8.64 -11.62 -17.52
CA GLU A 43 10.06 -11.34 -17.28
C GLU A 43 10.46 -11.69 -15.84
N SER A 44 9.50 -11.65 -14.91
CA SER A 44 9.72 -11.83 -13.47
C SER A 44 9.12 -13.12 -12.92
N TYR A 45 8.13 -13.69 -13.62
CA TYR A 45 7.27 -14.75 -13.11
C TYR A 45 7.07 -15.86 -14.15
N THR A 46 6.71 -17.05 -13.67
CA THR A 46 6.66 -18.28 -14.47
C THR A 46 5.25 -18.68 -14.89
N THR A 47 4.23 -18.25 -14.15
CA THR A 47 2.82 -18.42 -14.47
C THR A 47 2.35 -17.33 -15.44
N PRO A 48 1.31 -17.57 -16.26
CA PRO A 48 0.73 -16.52 -17.09
C PRO A 48 0.11 -15.40 -16.24
N TYR A 49 0.15 -14.16 -16.74
CA TYR A 49 -0.48 -13.01 -16.08
C TYR A 49 -1.98 -13.25 -15.81
N PRO A 50 -2.44 -13.23 -14.54
CA PRO A 50 -3.74 -13.79 -14.18
C PRO A 50 -4.91 -12.82 -14.26
N PHE A 51 -4.70 -11.52 -14.48
CA PHE A 51 -5.78 -10.51 -14.39
C PHE A 51 -6.34 -10.13 -15.75
N THR A 52 -7.60 -9.68 -15.79
CA THR A 52 -8.32 -9.34 -17.04
C THR A 52 -7.96 -7.96 -17.61
N VAL A 53 -7.11 -7.19 -16.92
CA VAL A 53 -6.66 -5.84 -17.31
C VAL A 53 -5.15 -5.81 -17.42
N PRO A 54 -4.57 -4.95 -18.27
CA PRO A 54 -3.13 -4.97 -18.51
C PRO A 54 -2.28 -4.48 -17.32
N GLU A 55 -2.86 -3.75 -16.36
CA GLU A 55 -2.14 -3.17 -15.23
C GLU A 55 -3.04 -3.07 -13.98
N GLY A 56 -2.43 -3.26 -12.82
CA GLY A 56 -3.08 -3.07 -11.52
C GLY A 56 -2.11 -3.22 -10.37
N GLU A 57 -2.64 -3.30 -9.16
CA GLU A 57 -1.91 -3.40 -7.91
C GLU A 57 -2.30 -4.68 -7.18
N ILE A 58 -1.31 -5.42 -6.71
CA ILE A 58 -1.50 -6.47 -5.71
C ILE A 58 -1.21 -5.85 -4.36
N GLY A 59 -2.27 -5.63 -3.58
CA GLY A 59 -2.21 -5.04 -2.25
C GLY A 59 -2.27 -6.10 -1.15
N CYS A 60 -1.64 -5.78 -0.03
CA CYS A 60 -1.71 -6.56 1.19
C CYS A 60 -2.78 -6.01 2.15
N ALA A 61 -3.39 -6.83 2.99
CA ALA A 61 -3.88 -6.40 4.30
C ALA A 61 -3.57 -7.47 5.34
N SER A 62 -3.79 -7.18 6.61
CA SER A 62 -3.58 -8.15 7.69
C SER A 62 -4.74 -8.16 8.66
N ASN A 63 -5.22 -9.35 8.99
CA ASN A 63 -6.27 -9.56 9.95
C ASN A 63 -5.80 -10.55 11.03
N PRO A 64 -5.88 -10.21 12.33
CA PRO A 64 -5.44 -11.10 13.40
C PRO A 64 -6.12 -12.48 13.42
N ALA A 65 -7.34 -12.59 12.91
CA ALA A 65 -8.11 -13.83 12.91
C ALA A 65 -7.82 -14.74 11.70
N PHE A 66 -7.52 -14.15 10.54
CA PHE A 66 -7.41 -14.88 9.27
C PHE A 66 -6.00 -14.84 8.66
N GLY A 67 -5.10 -14.05 9.23
CA GLY A 67 -3.76 -13.81 8.72
C GLY A 67 -3.74 -12.76 7.62
N ARG A 68 -2.76 -12.88 6.72
CA ARG A 68 -2.51 -11.91 5.66
C ARG A 68 -3.46 -12.11 4.49
N GLU A 69 -4.04 -11.01 4.07
CA GLU A 69 -5.02 -10.94 3.01
C GLU A 69 -4.35 -10.34 1.77
N VAL A 70 -4.62 -10.92 0.61
CA VAL A 70 -4.06 -10.43 -0.66
C VAL A 70 -5.20 -10.06 -1.59
N TYR A 71 -5.15 -8.86 -2.13
CA TYR A 71 -6.17 -8.31 -3.02
C TYR A 71 -5.56 -7.81 -4.33
N PHE A 72 -6.33 -7.88 -5.41
CA PHE A 72 -6.00 -7.20 -6.66
C PHE A 72 -6.91 -6.00 -6.89
N HIS A 73 -6.31 -4.86 -7.22
CA HIS A 73 -6.98 -3.63 -7.59
C HIS A 73 -6.57 -3.25 -9.02
N PRO A 74 -7.50 -3.16 -9.99
CA PRO A 74 -7.20 -2.63 -11.30
C PRO A 74 -6.67 -1.20 -11.21
N LYS A 75 -5.81 -0.79 -12.14
CA LYS A 75 -5.32 0.59 -12.18
C LYS A 75 -6.48 1.58 -12.23
N GLY A 76 -6.45 2.59 -11.35
CA GLY A 76 -7.51 3.59 -11.21
C GLY A 76 -8.65 3.19 -10.27
N TYR A 77 -8.55 2.02 -9.61
CA TYR A 77 -9.53 1.52 -8.63
C TYR A 77 -8.84 1.16 -7.30
N THR A 78 -8.01 2.06 -6.78
CA THR A 78 -7.07 1.80 -5.68
C THR A 78 -7.35 2.63 -4.43
N ASP A 79 -8.28 3.59 -4.50
CA ASP A 79 -8.69 4.35 -3.31
C ASP A 79 -9.59 3.52 -2.36
N GLU A 80 -9.81 4.05 -1.16
CA GLU A 80 -10.56 3.38 -0.07
C GLU A 80 -12.04 3.10 -0.39
N SER A 81 -12.60 3.69 -1.45
CA SER A 81 -13.96 3.39 -1.89
C SER A 81 -14.07 2.06 -2.64
N TYR A 82 -12.93 1.50 -3.06
CA TYR A 82 -12.87 0.23 -3.77
C TYR A 82 -12.45 -0.93 -2.89
N VAL A 83 -13.15 -2.05 -3.09
CA VAL A 83 -12.86 -3.35 -2.49
C VAL A 83 -12.33 -4.23 -3.61
N GLY A 84 -11.03 -4.51 -3.56
CA GLY A 84 -10.33 -5.33 -4.54
C GLY A 84 -10.81 -6.77 -4.62
N THR A 85 -10.38 -7.46 -5.67
CA THR A 85 -10.64 -8.89 -5.84
C THR A 85 -9.79 -9.67 -4.83
N PRO A 86 -10.39 -10.52 -3.96
CA PRO A 86 -9.62 -11.33 -3.02
C PRO A 86 -8.87 -12.46 -3.77
N LEU A 87 -7.57 -12.59 -3.53
CA LEU A 87 -6.72 -13.58 -4.21
C LEU A 87 -6.45 -14.83 -3.36
N ASN A 88 -6.57 -14.72 -2.03
CA ASN A 88 -6.35 -15.83 -1.11
C ASN A 88 -7.55 -16.04 -0.16
N LYS A 89 -7.55 -17.18 0.53
CA LYS A 89 -8.64 -17.54 1.46
C LYS A 89 -8.83 -16.52 2.57
N SER A 90 -7.73 -15.99 3.11
CA SER A 90 -7.76 -14.98 4.18
C SER A 90 -8.49 -13.72 3.73
N ALA A 91 -8.22 -13.22 2.51
CA ALA A 91 -8.94 -12.09 1.94
C ALA A 91 -10.44 -12.37 1.79
N VAL A 92 -10.81 -13.57 1.30
CA VAL A 92 -12.23 -13.96 1.21
C VAL A 92 -12.92 -13.96 2.58
N ASP A 93 -12.25 -14.47 3.60
CA ASP A 93 -12.81 -14.56 4.95
C ASP A 93 -12.85 -13.18 5.66
N GLY A 94 -11.87 -12.32 5.38
CA GLY A 94 -11.83 -10.92 5.80
C GLY A 94 -13.01 -10.12 5.25
N LEU A 95 -13.28 -10.22 3.95
CA LEU A 95 -14.43 -9.56 3.33
C LEU A 95 -15.76 -10.04 3.93
N LYS A 96 -15.90 -11.35 4.18
CA LYS A 96 -17.11 -11.90 4.84
C LYS A 96 -17.32 -11.34 6.23
N LEU A 97 -16.25 -11.24 7.04
CA LEU A 97 -16.32 -10.66 8.38
C LEU A 97 -16.77 -9.19 8.32
N GLY A 98 -16.19 -8.42 7.39
CA GLY A 98 -16.54 -7.02 7.15
C GLY A 98 -17.89 -6.79 6.47
N ARG A 99 -18.57 -7.86 6.02
CA ARG A 99 -19.77 -7.81 5.17
C ARG A 99 -19.54 -6.97 3.90
N LEU A 100 -18.33 -7.03 3.37
CA LEU A 100 -17.91 -6.35 2.16
C LEU A 100 -18.00 -7.28 0.96
N THR A 101 -18.23 -6.70 -0.21
CA THR A 101 -18.19 -7.40 -1.49
C THR A 101 -17.22 -6.67 -2.41
N PRO A 102 -16.39 -7.39 -3.18
CA PRO A 102 -15.55 -6.75 -4.20
C PRO A 102 -16.41 -5.91 -5.14
N ASN A 103 -15.97 -4.69 -5.43
CA ASN A 103 -16.71 -3.74 -6.28
C ASN A 103 -15.87 -3.20 -7.44
N VAL A 104 -14.67 -3.75 -7.66
CA VAL A 104 -13.84 -3.45 -8.82
C VAL A 104 -14.43 -4.11 -10.08
N PRO A 105 -14.43 -3.42 -11.25
CA PRO A 105 -15.07 -3.92 -12.46
C PRO A 105 -14.27 -5.01 -13.20
N TYR A 106 -13.03 -5.25 -12.79
CA TYR A 106 -12.11 -6.20 -13.41
C TYR A 106 -11.48 -7.09 -12.36
N SER A 107 -11.14 -8.32 -12.74
CA SER A 107 -10.80 -9.37 -11.79
C SER A 107 -9.80 -10.35 -12.41
N VAL A 108 -9.94 -11.63 -12.06
CA VAL A 108 -9.08 -12.74 -12.46
C VAL A 108 -9.61 -13.40 -13.74
N LYS A 109 -8.73 -13.76 -14.67
CA LYS A 109 -9.04 -14.55 -15.87
C LYS A 109 -9.56 -15.93 -15.44
N GLU A 110 -10.56 -16.46 -16.15
CA GLU A 110 -11.13 -17.77 -15.83
C GLU A 110 -10.04 -18.87 -15.85
N GLY A 111 -9.97 -19.66 -14.78
CA GLY A 111 -8.99 -20.74 -14.64
C GLY A 111 -7.54 -20.29 -14.42
N ALA A 112 -7.29 -19.00 -14.15
CA ALA A 112 -5.94 -18.51 -13.90
C ALA A 112 -5.31 -19.14 -12.64
N ASP A 113 -4.01 -19.41 -12.73
CA ASP A 113 -3.19 -19.76 -11.58
C ASP A 113 -2.85 -18.49 -10.80
N LEU A 114 -3.29 -18.45 -9.53
CA LEU A 114 -3.05 -17.31 -8.64
C LEU A 114 -1.86 -17.51 -7.71
N SER A 115 -1.16 -18.64 -7.78
CA SER A 115 -0.12 -19.01 -6.82
C SER A 115 0.99 -17.96 -6.73
N GLU A 116 1.56 -17.52 -7.85
CA GLU A 116 2.59 -16.48 -7.85
C GLU A 116 2.03 -15.11 -7.42
N ALA A 117 0.86 -14.70 -7.92
CA ALA A 117 0.22 -13.45 -7.52
C ALA A 117 0.01 -13.37 -5.99
N VAL A 118 -0.47 -14.46 -5.39
CA VAL A 118 -0.62 -14.58 -3.94
C VAL A 118 0.73 -14.53 -3.24
N GLN A 119 1.74 -15.26 -3.71
CA GLN A 119 3.07 -15.26 -3.09
C GLN A 119 3.72 -13.87 -3.09
N ILE A 120 3.60 -13.13 -4.20
CA ILE A 120 4.14 -11.78 -4.31
C ILE A 120 3.39 -10.84 -3.36
N GLY A 121 2.06 -10.89 -3.32
CA GLY A 121 1.27 -10.09 -2.38
C GLY A 121 1.59 -10.41 -0.92
N LEU A 122 1.78 -11.68 -0.58
CA LEU A 122 2.23 -12.08 0.75
C LEU A 122 3.63 -11.55 1.07
N LYS A 123 4.56 -11.56 0.11
CA LYS A 123 5.89 -10.99 0.28
C LYS A 123 5.81 -9.50 0.65
N VAL A 124 4.98 -8.73 -0.05
CA VAL A 124 4.72 -7.32 0.26
C VAL A 124 4.20 -7.14 1.68
N CYS A 125 3.31 -8.04 2.16
CA CYS A 125 2.85 -8.01 3.55
C CYS A 125 3.99 -8.21 4.56
N TYR A 126 4.91 -9.15 4.31
CA TYR A 126 6.04 -9.39 5.21
C TYR A 126 6.96 -8.17 5.27
N GLU A 127 7.30 -7.59 4.11
CA GLU A 127 8.13 -6.39 4.04
C GLU A 127 7.49 -5.22 4.81
N GLN A 128 6.17 -5.04 4.69
CA GLN A 128 5.46 -4.00 5.43
C GLN A 128 5.48 -4.21 6.95
N GLU A 129 5.28 -5.45 7.41
CA GLU A 129 5.34 -5.78 8.85
C GLU A 129 6.75 -5.59 9.41
N ASP A 130 7.78 -6.00 8.66
CA ASP A 130 9.18 -5.81 9.05
C ASP A 130 9.52 -4.32 9.16
N GLU A 131 9.07 -3.49 8.23
CA GLU A 131 9.23 -2.03 8.34
C GLU A 131 8.59 -1.48 9.60
N LEU A 132 7.33 -1.84 9.88
CA LEU A 132 6.59 -1.37 11.05
C LEU A 132 7.20 -1.85 12.38
N ALA A 133 7.80 -3.05 12.41
CA ALA A 133 8.45 -3.60 13.60
C ALA A 133 9.79 -2.93 13.94
N ASN A 134 10.41 -2.24 12.98
CA ASN A 134 11.71 -1.59 13.13
C ASN A 134 11.61 -0.07 13.41
N TYR A 135 10.40 0.44 13.63
CA TYR A 135 10.12 1.81 14.12
C TYR A 135 9.88 1.84 15.63
#